data_AF-A0AA92TK67-F1
#
_entry.id   AF-A0AA92TK67-F1
#
_cell.length_a   1.000
_cell.length_b   1.000
_cell.length_c   1.000
_cell.angle_alpha   90.00
_cell.angle_beta   90.00
_cell.angle_gamma   90.00
#
_symmetry.space_group_name_H-M   'P 1'
#
loop_
_entity.id
_entity.type
_entity.pdbx_description
1 polymer ?
#
loop_
_entity_poly.entity_id
_entity_poly.type
_entity_poly.pdbx_seq_one_letter_code
_entity_poly.pdbx_strand_id
1 'polypeptide(L)'
;MMLPIISVLIGISLMYYICQKRAEKEMDEIVSSISPSNDGNENIGTRDLCLELLRQLNCEVRIEHDDIYFTYQNEKFMIEASNESAFITIWDLHWDMVDSENIQNVENMKKAVNRTNHLVHNTVLYILYKEEKSYYILSKLQCLLMHNIPNTKAYLAAILNDFFRTKQCYSQVLDDIGKEGAQI
;
A
#
# COMPACT_ATOMS: atom_id res chain seq x y z
N MET A 1 2.29 -57.93 36.02
CA MET A 1 2.96 -57.07 35.01
C MET A 1 2.14 -55.83 34.61
N MET A 2 0.95 -55.57 35.18
CA MET A 2 0.08 -54.42 34.83
C MET A 2 0.35 -53.13 35.64
N LEU A 3 0.81 -53.26 36.89
CA LEU A 3 1.10 -52.14 37.80
C LEU A 3 2.16 -51.14 37.28
N PRO A 4 3.30 -51.56 36.69
CA PRO A 4 4.32 -50.60 36.23
C PRO A 4 3.83 -49.78 35.01
N ILE A 5 2.99 -50.36 34.15
CA ILE A 5 2.46 -49.68 32.97
C ILE A 5 1.48 -48.58 33.37
N ILE A 6 0.60 -48.85 34.35
CA ILE A 6 -0.35 -47.86 34.87
C ILE A 6 0.39 -46.67 35.51
N SER A 7 1.48 -46.93 36.26
CA SER A 7 2.29 -45.87 36.87
C SER A 7 2.95 -44.95 35.83
N VAL A 8 3.40 -45.50 34.70
CA VAL A 8 4.02 -44.71 33.62
C VAL A 8 2.97 -43.84 32.92
N LEU A 9 1.77 -44.38 32.66
CA LEU A 9 0.69 -43.62 32.02
C LEU A 9 0.21 -42.45 32.90
N ILE A 10 0.13 -42.65 34.22
CA ILE A 10 -0.19 -41.58 35.17
C ILE A 10 0.88 -40.49 35.15
N GLY A 11 2.16 -40.89 35.11
CA GLY A 11 3.27 -39.94 35.03
C GLY A 11 3.25 -39.08 33.76
N ILE A 12 2.99 -39.70 32.61
CA ILE A 12 2.88 -38.99 31.31
C ILE A 12 1.68 -38.03 31.33
N SER A 13 0.53 -38.47 31.85
CA SER A 13 -0.68 -37.65 31.95
C SER A 13 -0.47 -36.42 32.86
N LEU A 14 0.20 -36.62 34.01
CA LEU A 14 0.50 -35.53 34.93
C LEU A 14 1.48 -34.53 34.31
N MET A 15 2.50 -35.01 33.59
CA MET A 15 3.47 -34.18 32.90
C MET A 15 2.80 -33.36 31.79
N TYR A 16 1.91 -33.98 31.01
CA TYR A 16 1.10 -33.30 29.98
C TYR A 16 0.24 -32.19 30.59
N TYR A 17 -0.45 -32.46 31.70
CA TYR A 17 -1.27 -31.46 32.40
C TYR A 17 -0.45 -30.27 32.90
N ILE A 18 0.74 -30.51 33.46
CA ILE A 18 1.63 -29.45 33.93
C ILE A 18 2.13 -28.58 32.75
N CYS A 19 2.54 -29.21 31.65
CA CYS A 19 2.97 -28.51 30.44
C CYS A 19 1.85 -27.66 29.84
N GLN A 20 0.63 -28.18 29.77
CA GLN A 20 -0.52 -27.44 29.27
C GLN A 20 -0.81 -26.20 30.12
N LYS A 21 -0.84 -26.36 31.45
CA LYS A 21 -1.09 -25.25 32.38
C LYS A 21 0.00 -24.17 32.35
N ARG A 22 1.24 -24.56 32.02
CA ARG A 22 2.34 -23.62 31.82
C ARG A 22 2.18 -22.85 30.52
N ALA A 23 1.82 -23.53 29.43
CA ALA A 23 1.57 -22.88 28.13
C ALA A 23 0.39 -21.89 28.21
N GLU A 24 -0.67 -22.22 28.94
CA GLU A 24 -1.80 -21.32 29.19
C GLU A 24 -1.36 -20.05 29.94
N LYS A 25 -0.53 -20.20 30.99
CA LYS A 25 0.02 -19.04 31.72
C LYS A 25 0.93 -18.18 30.86
N GLU A 26 1.80 -18.80 30.05
CA GLU A 26 2.70 -18.07 29.15
C GLU A 26 1.88 -17.32 28.07
N MET A 27 0.78 -17.92 27.57
CA MET A 27 -0.14 -17.27 26.65
C MET A 27 -0.89 -16.10 27.32
N ASP A 28 -1.40 -16.29 28.53
CA ASP A 28 -2.07 -15.23 29.29
C ASP A 28 -1.11 -14.07 29.61
N GLU A 29 0.15 -14.38 29.92
CA GLU A 29 1.19 -13.38 30.17
C GLU A 29 1.52 -12.59 28.88
N ILE A 30 1.64 -13.27 27.74
CA ILE A 30 1.79 -12.62 26.42
C ILE A 30 0.58 -11.74 26.12
N VAL A 31 -0.64 -12.25 26.26
CA VAL A 31 -1.89 -11.51 26.03
C VAL A 31 -2.01 -10.31 26.96
N SER A 32 -1.55 -10.41 28.21
CA SER A 32 -1.55 -9.30 29.16
C SER A 32 -0.45 -8.27 28.90
N SER A 33 0.70 -8.71 28.36
CA SER A 33 1.81 -7.84 27.96
C SER A 33 1.52 -7.07 26.67
N ILE A 34 0.63 -7.61 25.83
CA ILE A 34 -0.04 -6.86 24.78
C ILE A 34 -1.10 -6.02 25.49
N SER A 35 -0.75 -4.82 25.95
CA SER A 35 -1.78 -3.87 26.36
C SER A 35 -2.83 -3.80 25.25
N PRO A 36 -4.14 -3.98 25.52
CA PRO A 36 -5.12 -3.39 24.64
C PRO A 36 -4.76 -1.91 24.61
N SER A 37 -4.36 -1.42 23.43
CA SER A 37 -4.00 -0.03 23.21
C SER A 37 -5.05 0.83 23.92
N ASN A 38 -4.61 1.58 24.93
CA ASN A 38 -5.46 2.43 25.77
C ASN A 38 -6.54 3.13 24.94
N ASP A 39 -7.80 2.77 25.21
CA ASP A 39 -9.01 3.44 24.79
C ASP A 39 -9.04 4.88 25.33
N GLY A 40 -8.35 5.77 24.63
CA GLY A 40 -8.31 7.21 24.94
C GLY A 40 -8.01 8.12 23.76
N ASN A 41 -7.76 7.56 22.57
CA ASN A 41 -7.74 8.35 21.34
C ASN A 41 -9.10 8.15 20.68
N GLU A 42 -9.88 9.22 20.54
CA GLU A 42 -11.05 9.22 19.67
C GLU A 42 -10.64 8.53 18.35
N ASN A 43 -11.49 7.64 17.84
CA ASN A 43 -11.22 6.91 16.59
C ASN A 43 -11.05 7.94 15.47
N ILE A 44 -9.81 8.40 15.26
CA ILE A 44 -9.49 9.46 14.31
C ILE A 44 -9.95 8.97 12.94
N GLY A 45 -10.81 9.78 12.30
CA GLY A 45 -11.33 9.43 11.00
C GLY A 45 -10.20 9.34 9.97
N THR A 46 -10.37 8.50 8.96
CA THR A 46 -9.34 8.23 7.95
C THR A 46 -8.82 9.48 7.24
N ARG A 47 -9.69 10.46 6.98
CA ARG A 47 -9.29 11.73 6.36
C ARG A 47 -8.40 12.53 7.30
N ASP A 48 -8.79 12.64 8.56
CA ASP A 48 -8.05 13.40 9.56
C ASP A 48 -6.68 12.75 9.84
N LEU A 49 -6.65 11.41 9.92
CA LEU A 49 -5.42 10.62 9.99
C LEU A 49 -4.52 10.87 8.79
N CYS A 50 -5.07 10.89 7.57
CA CYS A 50 -4.31 11.19 6.35
C CYS A 50 -3.64 12.56 6.43
N LEU A 51 -4.39 13.61 6.80
CA LEU A 51 -3.87 14.97 6.93
C LEU A 51 -2.78 15.07 8.00
N GLU A 52 -2.97 14.40 9.15
CA GLU A 52 -1.96 14.37 10.21
C GLU A 52 -0.66 13.73 9.72
N LEU A 53 -0.75 12.57 9.05
CA LEU A 53 0.40 11.85 8.55
C LEU A 53 1.14 12.65 7.46
N LEU A 54 0.42 13.31 6.56
CA LEU A 54 1.02 14.21 5.56
C LEU A 54 1.78 15.35 6.23
N ARG A 55 1.24 15.94 7.32
CA ARG A 55 1.95 16.95 8.12
C ARG A 55 3.21 16.38 8.76
N GLN A 56 3.15 15.16 9.31
CA GLN A 56 4.30 14.48 9.90
C GLN A 56 5.38 14.12 8.85
N LEU A 57 4.99 13.96 7.59
CA LEU A 57 5.90 13.78 6.45
C LEU A 57 6.45 15.11 5.89
N ASN A 58 6.08 16.24 6.49
CA ASN A 58 6.42 17.60 6.04
C ASN A 58 5.90 17.93 4.63
N CYS A 59 4.76 17.35 4.24
CA CYS A 59 4.10 17.69 2.99
C CYS A 59 3.31 19.01 3.15
N GLU A 60 3.43 19.91 2.16
CA GLU A 60 2.51 21.03 2.03
C GLU A 60 1.21 20.54 1.40
N VAL A 61 0.08 20.80 2.07
CA VAL A 61 -1.24 20.28 1.70
C VAL A 61 -2.17 21.41 1.26
N ARG A 62 -2.92 21.17 0.20
CA ARG A 62 -3.99 22.02 -0.33
C ARG A 62 -5.26 21.17 -0.49
N ILE A 63 -6.41 21.72 -0.12
CA ILE A 63 -7.70 21.03 -0.24
C ILE A 63 -8.51 21.70 -1.34
N GLU A 64 -9.00 20.93 -2.31
CA GLU A 64 -9.90 21.40 -3.36
C GLU A 64 -11.03 20.40 -3.56
N HIS A 65 -12.30 20.82 -3.45
CA HIS A 65 -13.48 19.97 -3.63
C HIS A 65 -13.42 18.63 -2.85
N ASP A 66 -12.95 18.69 -1.60
CA ASP A 66 -12.70 17.55 -0.71
C ASP A 66 -11.47 16.69 -1.05
N ASP A 67 -10.83 16.86 -2.19
CA ASP A 67 -9.59 16.17 -2.52
C ASP A 67 -8.37 16.83 -1.84
N ILE A 68 -7.43 15.99 -1.40
CA ILE A 68 -6.22 16.40 -0.68
C ILE A 68 -5.05 16.40 -1.66
N TYR A 69 -4.62 17.57 -2.11
CA TYR A 69 -3.46 17.74 -2.97
C TYR A 69 -2.21 18.04 -2.12
N PHE A 70 -1.09 17.42 -2.46
CA PHE A 70 0.16 17.66 -1.75
C PHE A 70 1.38 17.35 -2.61
N THR A 71 2.54 17.84 -2.17
CA THR A 71 3.84 17.52 -2.80
C THR A 71 4.66 16.63 -1.88
N TYR A 72 5.17 15.52 -2.40
CA TYR A 72 6.06 14.60 -1.69
C TYR A 72 7.26 14.27 -2.57
N GLN A 73 8.48 14.55 -2.08
CA GLN A 73 9.73 14.39 -2.83
C GLN A 73 9.71 15.02 -4.24
N ASN A 74 9.17 16.24 -4.36
CA ASN A 74 8.99 17.00 -5.60
C ASN A 74 7.94 16.47 -6.59
N GLU A 75 7.21 15.42 -6.23
CA GLU A 75 6.09 14.90 -7.03
C GLU A 75 4.75 15.33 -6.45
N LYS A 76 3.78 15.60 -7.32
CA LYS A 76 2.45 16.05 -6.93
C LYS A 76 1.50 14.86 -6.85
N PHE A 77 0.82 14.76 -5.72
CA PHE A 77 -0.15 13.71 -5.47
C PHE A 77 -1.50 14.31 -5.11
N MET A 78 -2.53 13.49 -5.31
CA MET A 78 -3.89 13.75 -4.84
C MET A 78 -4.38 12.54 -4.04
N ILE A 79 -5.05 12.78 -2.93
CA ILE A 79 -5.70 11.74 -2.12
C ILE A 79 -7.19 12.04 -1.99
N GLU A 80 -8.00 11.05 -2.33
CA GLU A 80 -9.40 10.97 -1.96
C GLU A 80 -9.50 10.24 -0.60
N ALA A 81 -10.06 10.91 0.41
CA ALA A 81 -10.24 10.34 1.74
C ALA A 81 -11.51 10.87 2.41
N SER A 82 -12.24 9.97 3.08
CA SER A 82 -13.44 10.26 3.86
C SER A 82 -13.34 9.64 5.24
N ASN A 83 -13.85 10.33 6.26
CA ASN A 83 -13.94 9.78 7.62
C ASN A 83 -14.95 8.62 7.74
N GLU A 84 -15.81 8.44 6.73
CA GLU A 84 -16.79 7.35 6.66
C GLU A 84 -16.23 6.06 6.02
N SER A 85 -14.97 6.05 5.59
CA SER A 85 -14.32 4.93 4.90
C SER A 85 -12.94 4.66 5.49
N ALA A 86 -12.56 3.40 5.64
CA ALA A 86 -11.19 3.00 6.00
C ALA A 86 -10.20 3.02 4.82
N PHE A 87 -10.69 3.22 3.60
CA PHE A 87 -9.89 3.25 2.39
C PHE A 87 -9.63 4.68 1.91
N ILE A 88 -8.42 4.91 1.41
CA ILE A 88 -8.03 6.08 0.64
C ILE A 88 -7.69 5.67 -0.79
N THR A 89 -7.87 6.60 -1.73
CA THR A 89 -7.34 6.48 -3.10
C THR A 89 -6.24 7.51 -3.28
N ILE A 90 -5.05 7.08 -3.64
CA ILE A 90 -3.90 7.94 -3.92
C ILE A 90 -3.70 7.97 -5.43
N TRP A 91 -3.47 9.16 -5.97
CA TRP A 91 -3.22 9.41 -7.38
C TRP A 91 -1.88 10.14 -7.56
N ASP A 92 -1.05 9.62 -8.47
CA ASP A 92 0.09 10.32 -9.07
C ASP A 92 -0.35 10.76 -10.46
N LEU A 93 -0.55 12.07 -10.61
CA LEU A 93 -1.20 12.66 -11.77
C LEU A 93 -0.17 13.06 -12.83
N HIS A 94 -0.40 12.64 -14.07
CA HIS A 94 0.23 13.20 -15.29
C HIS A 94 1.76 13.17 -15.30
N TRP A 95 2.36 12.03 -14.97
CA TRP A 95 3.81 11.90 -14.86
C TRP A 95 4.52 11.49 -16.17
N ASP A 96 3.78 11.15 -17.22
CA ASP A 96 4.30 10.98 -18.59
C ASP A 96 3.24 11.37 -19.63
N MET A 97 3.68 11.69 -20.85
CA MET A 97 2.85 12.18 -21.94
C MET A 97 3.30 11.61 -23.30
N VAL A 98 2.32 11.18 -24.09
CA VAL A 98 2.54 10.67 -25.45
C VAL A 98 1.62 11.40 -26.43
N ASP A 99 2.23 12.00 -27.45
CA ASP A 99 1.51 12.61 -28.56
C ASP A 99 0.60 11.58 -29.24
N SER A 100 -0.70 11.88 -29.30
CA SER A 100 -1.72 10.99 -29.88
C SER A 100 -1.57 10.82 -31.40
N GLU A 101 -0.91 11.74 -32.09
CA GLU A 101 -0.66 11.64 -33.53
C GLU A 101 0.51 10.68 -33.84
N ASN A 102 1.36 10.37 -32.85
CA ASN A 102 2.41 9.35 -33.00
C ASN A 102 1.87 7.94 -32.69
N ILE A 103 1.30 7.30 -33.71
CA ILE A 103 0.66 5.98 -33.63
C ILE A 103 1.60 4.92 -33.02
N GLN A 104 2.88 4.91 -33.40
CA GLN A 104 3.83 3.92 -32.88
C GLN A 104 4.09 4.11 -31.39
N ASN A 105 4.26 5.35 -30.94
CA ASN A 105 4.45 5.65 -29.52
C ASN A 105 3.18 5.33 -28.72
N VAL A 106 1.99 5.61 -29.26
CA VAL A 106 0.71 5.24 -28.64
C VAL A 106 0.59 3.73 -28.45
N GLU A 107 0.94 2.93 -29.46
CA GLU A 107 0.90 1.47 -29.34
C GLU A 107 1.95 0.93 -28.36
N ASN A 108 3.15 1.52 -28.35
CA ASN A 108 4.18 1.18 -27.37
C ASN A 108 3.73 1.52 -25.94
N MET A 109 3.13 2.70 -25.74
CA MET A 109 2.58 3.13 -24.46
C MET A 109 1.50 2.17 -23.96
N LYS A 110 0.54 1.76 -24.79
CA LYS A 110 -0.51 0.81 -24.40
C LYS A 110 0.08 -0.53 -23.94
N LYS A 111 1.07 -1.05 -24.67
CA LYS A 111 1.79 -2.28 -24.29
C LYS A 111 2.55 -2.09 -22.98
N ALA A 112 3.22 -0.95 -22.82
CA ALA A 112 4.00 -0.63 -21.63
C ALA A 112 3.12 -0.54 -20.39
N VAL A 113 1.96 0.13 -20.48
CA VAL A 113 0.97 0.20 -19.39
C VAL A 113 0.52 -1.19 -18.99
N ASN A 114 0.11 -2.04 -19.93
CA ASN A 114 -0.33 -3.40 -19.64
C ASN A 114 0.78 -4.24 -18.98
N ARG A 115 1.99 -4.22 -19.53
CA ARG A 115 3.13 -4.99 -18.99
C ARG A 115 3.55 -4.47 -17.62
N THR A 116 3.52 -3.16 -17.39
CA THR A 116 3.81 -2.56 -16.08
C THR A 116 2.80 -3.00 -15.03
N ASN A 117 1.50 -2.99 -15.36
CA ASN A 117 0.44 -3.44 -14.45
C ASN A 117 0.56 -4.90 -14.00
N HIS A 118 1.29 -5.74 -14.73
CA HIS A 118 1.61 -7.11 -14.29
C HIS A 118 2.76 -7.18 -13.27
N LEU A 119 3.53 -6.11 -13.11
CA LEU A 119 4.78 -6.09 -12.36
C LEU A 119 4.70 -5.25 -11.08
N VAL A 120 3.73 -4.34 -10.98
CA VAL A 120 3.64 -3.35 -9.90
C VAL A 120 2.29 -3.44 -9.18
N HIS A 121 2.20 -2.88 -7.97
CA HIS A 121 0.94 -2.86 -7.22
C HIS A 121 -0.01 -1.76 -7.67
N ASN A 122 0.53 -0.63 -8.13
CA ASN A 122 -0.25 0.50 -8.59
C ASN A 122 -0.93 0.18 -9.92
N THR A 123 -2.15 0.66 -10.11
CA THR A 123 -2.76 0.63 -11.43
C THR A 123 -2.24 1.82 -12.23
N VAL A 124 -1.45 1.55 -13.26
CA VAL A 124 -1.08 2.49 -14.32
C VAL A 124 -2.22 2.56 -15.33
N LEU A 125 -2.59 3.77 -15.72
CA LEU A 125 -3.62 4.04 -16.72
C LEU A 125 -3.16 5.16 -17.65
N TYR A 126 -3.85 5.30 -18.77
CA TYR A 126 -3.68 6.42 -19.70
C TYR A 126 -5.03 7.07 -19.99
N ILE A 127 -5.03 8.39 -20.14
CA ILE A 127 -6.23 9.18 -20.48
C ILE A 127 -5.91 10.06 -21.68
N LEU A 128 -6.79 10.07 -22.68
CA LEU A 128 -6.67 10.95 -23.85
C LEU A 128 -7.25 12.33 -23.52
N TYR A 129 -6.40 13.35 -23.57
CA TYR A 129 -6.80 14.75 -23.49
C TYR A 129 -6.93 15.30 -24.91
N LYS A 130 -8.17 15.33 -25.41
CA LYS A 130 -8.47 15.65 -26.82
C LYS A 130 -7.99 17.05 -27.24
N GLU A 131 -8.10 18.01 -26.34
CA GLU A 131 -7.68 19.40 -26.61
C GLU A 131 -6.17 19.51 -26.79
N GLU A 132 -5.42 18.72 -26.03
CA GLU A 132 -3.95 18.68 -26.05
C GLU A 132 -3.40 17.64 -27.03
N LYS A 133 -4.28 16.90 -27.71
CA LYS A 133 -3.93 15.78 -28.60
C LYS A 133 -2.90 14.83 -28.00
N SER A 134 -3.00 14.57 -26.70
CA SER A 134 -1.98 13.83 -25.97
C SER A 134 -2.62 12.82 -25.01
N TYR A 135 -2.00 11.66 -24.91
CA TYR A 135 -2.27 10.71 -23.85
C TYR A 135 -1.40 11.06 -22.65
N TYR A 136 -2.03 11.23 -21.49
CA TYR A 136 -1.32 11.36 -20.22
C TYR A 136 -1.37 10.04 -19.47
N ILE A 137 -0.22 9.65 -18.93
CA ILE A 137 -0.07 8.47 -18.10
C ILE A 137 -0.17 8.91 -16.64
N LEU A 138 -0.91 8.13 -15.87
CA LEU A 138 -1.18 8.34 -14.47
C LEU A 138 -1.10 6.99 -13.76
N SER A 139 -0.98 7.05 -12.44
CA SER A 139 -1.10 5.85 -11.62
C SER A 139 -1.95 6.12 -10.40
N LYS A 140 -2.64 5.07 -9.94
CA LYS A 140 -3.43 5.12 -8.71
C LYS A 140 -3.25 3.88 -7.86
N LEU A 141 -3.49 4.03 -6.57
CA LEU A 141 -3.57 2.94 -5.61
C LEU A 141 -4.68 3.22 -4.61
N GLN A 142 -5.56 2.23 -4.42
CA GLN A 142 -6.51 2.23 -3.31
C GLN A 142 -5.94 1.36 -2.19
N CYS A 143 -5.86 1.89 -0.97
CA CYS A 143 -5.28 1.18 0.16
C CYS A 143 -5.99 1.53 1.47
N LEU A 144 -5.82 0.67 2.49
CA LEU A 144 -6.32 0.94 3.83
C LEU A 144 -5.46 2.00 4.50
N LEU A 145 -6.10 2.92 5.22
CA LEU A 145 -5.43 3.83 6.14
C LEU A 145 -6.26 3.95 7.41
N MET A 146 -5.78 3.33 8.48
CA MET A 146 -6.48 3.29 9.77
C MET A 146 -5.46 3.48 10.90
N HIS A 147 -5.91 4.06 12.01
CA HIS A 147 -5.06 4.41 13.15
C HIS A 147 -4.40 3.19 13.82
N ASN A 148 -4.97 2.00 13.64
CA ASN A 148 -4.49 0.74 14.21
C ASN A 148 -3.40 0.05 13.36
N ILE A 149 -3.10 0.56 12.14
CA ILE A 149 -1.99 0.03 11.33
C ILE A 149 -0.67 0.39 12.02
N PRO A 150 0.18 -0.59 12.37
CA PRO A 150 1.46 -0.31 13.02
C PRO A 150 2.34 0.62 12.19
N ASN A 151 2.92 1.62 12.85
CA ASN A 151 3.82 2.60 12.21
C ASN A 151 3.20 3.24 10.95
N THR A 152 1.97 3.75 11.08
CA THR A 152 1.14 4.24 9.96
C THR A 152 1.84 5.29 9.10
N LYS A 153 2.71 6.13 9.69
CA LYS A 153 3.55 7.09 8.95
C LYS A 153 4.51 6.41 7.98
N ALA A 154 5.25 5.40 8.45
CA ALA A 154 6.17 4.66 7.60
C ALA A 154 5.42 3.85 6.53
N TYR A 155 4.23 3.34 6.88
CA TYR A 155 3.33 2.68 5.94
C TYR A 155 2.89 3.61 4.80
N LEU A 156 2.38 4.81 5.11
CA LEU A 156 2.00 5.79 4.09
C LEU A 156 3.20 6.22 3.23
N ALA A 157 4.36 6.47 3.84
CA ALA A 157 5.58 6.79 3.11
C ALA A 157 6.02 5.65 2.17
N ALA A 158 5.90 4.40 2.60
CA ALA A 158 6.22 3.24 1.77
C ALA A 158 5.29 3.13 0.55
N ILE A 159 3.99 3.42 0.75
CA ILE A 159 3.03 3.49 -0.36
C ILE A 159 3.40 4.60 -1.35
N LEU A 160 3.66 5.81 -0.86
CA LEU A 160 4.06 6.94 -1.74
C LEU A 160 5.35 6.61 -2.50
N ASN A 161 6.32 5.97 -1.85
CA ASN A 161 7.55 5.53 -2.50
C ASN A 161 7.32 4.48 -3.61
N ASP A 162 6.24 3.70 -3.55
CA ASP A 162 5.91 2.69 -4.57
C ASP A 162 5.47 3.31 -5.91
N PHE A 163 4.94 4.55 -5.89
CA PHE A 163 4.66 5.31 -7.11
C PHE A 163 5.93 5.63 -7.90
N PHE A 164 7.02 6.00 -7.24
CA PHE A 164 8.30 6.23 -7.91
C PHE A 164 8.85 4.95 -8.54
N ARG A 165 8.72 3.81 -7.83
CA ARG A 165 9.09 2.49 -8.37
C ARG A 165 8.24 2.12 -9.58
N THR A 166 6.96 2.46 -9.56
CA THR A 166 6.04 2.26 -10.68
C THR A 166 6.50 3.02 -11.91
N LYS A 167 6.84 4.31 -11.77
CA LYS A 167 7.37 5.13 -12.87
C LYS A 167 8.67 4.56 -13.44
N GLN A 168 9.59 4.15 -12.56
CA GLN A 168 10.83 3.51 -12.98
C GLN A 168 10.60 2.20 -13.75
N CYS A 169 9.69 1.35 -13.27
CA CYS A 169 9.32 0.10 -13.94
C CYS A 169 8.71 0.39 -15.32
N TYR A 170 7.82 1.38 -15.42
CA TYR A 170 7.22 1.77 -16.69
C TYR A 170 8.29 2.23 -17.71
N SER A 171 9.22 3.10 -17.32
CA SER A 171 10.30 3.54 -18.21
C SER A 171 11.15 2.36 -18.70
N GLN A 172 11.50 1.43 -17.82
CA GLN A 172 12.26 0.23 -18.20
C GLN A 172 11.50 -0.66 -19.19
N VAL A 173 10.21 -0.86 -18.95
CA VAL A 173 9.33 -1.62 -19.85
C VAL A 173 9.24 -0.95 -21.22
N LEU A 174 9.12 0.38 -21.26
CA LEU A 174 9.06 1.13 -22.50
C LEU A 174 10.36 1.03 -23.30
N ASP A 175 11.51 1.12 -22.63
CA ASP A 175 12.83 0.92 -23.25
C ASP A 175 12.98 -0.49 -23.84
N ASP A 176 12.51 -1.51 -23.14
CA ASP A 176 12.57 -2.90 -23.59
C ASP A 176 11.68 -3.14 -24.83
N ILE A 177 10.48 -2.57 -24.86
CA ILE A 177 9.61 -2.59 -26.04
C ILE A 177 10.30 -1.91 -27.23
N GLY A 178 11.00 -0.79 -27.00
CA GLY A 178 11.77 -0.10 -28.04
C GLY A 178 12.88 -0.97 -28.64
N LYS A 179 13.57 -1.75 -27.81
CA LYS A 179 14.61 -2.70 -28.25
C LYS A 179 14.03 -3.87 -29.03
N GLU A 180 12.89 -4.41 -28.61
CA GLU A 180 12.18 -5.51 -29.29
C GLU A 180 11.76 -5.09 -30.71
N GLY A 181 11.30 -3.85 -30.89
CA GLY A 181 10.91 -3.31 -32.20
C GLY A 181 12.08 -3.02 -33.15
N ALA A 182 13.30 -2.81 -32.64
CA ALA A 182 14.47 -2.50 -33.45
C ALA A 182 15.19 -3.73 -34.04
N GLN A 183 14.75 -4.94 -33.69
CA GLN A 183 15.33 -6.22 -34.15
C GLN A 183 14.62 -6.81 -35.39
N ILE A 184 13.72 -6.05 -36.02
CA ILE A 184 12.91 -6.44 -37.18
C ILE A 184 13.30 -5.56 -38.37
#